data_AF-X1DWD9-F1
#
_entry.id   AF-X1DWD9-F1
#
_cell.length_a   1.000
_cell.length_b   1.000
_cell.length_c   1.000
_cell.angle_alpha   90.00
_cell.angle_beta   90.00
_cell.angle_gamma   90.00
#
_symmetry.space_group_name_H-M   'P 1'
#
loop_
_entity.id
_entity.type
_entity.pdbx_description
1 polymer ?
#
loop_
_entity_poly.entity_id
_entity_poly.type
_entity_poly.pdbx_seq_one_letter_code
_entity_poly.pdbx_strand_id
1 'polypeptide(L)'
;GTDDFILLAEMYVDTINNAWAAIPLFWFNQMDGRGRWDLEGSIREHQKLMAWCGQRNIPVEANEPHHWGMRDASDVIFVVTAYLSAYNARAAGVQDYIAQMMFNSPPGHSDAMDLAKMLAILDLIEPLTRPDFRIWRQTRTGLLSYPLDIDAKLCAEKPRRSPYSTRAGLKPLMESFNFTSIGQLPL
;
A
#
# COMPACT_ATOMS: atom_id res chain seq x y z
N GLY A 1 0.48 -1.22 -15.88
CA GLY A 1 1.38 -0.66 -16.90
C GLY A 1 0.63 -0.52 -18.19
N THR A 2 0.10 0.67 -18.44
CA THR A 2 -0.38 1.11 -19.76
C THR A 2 0.46 2.32 -20.11
N ASP A 3 0.57 2.69 -21.39
CA ASP A 3 1.26 3.90 -21.78
C ASP A 3 0.32 5.14 -21.85
N ASP A 4 -1.00 4.90 -21.86
CA ASP A 4 -2.05 5.91 -21.98
C ASP A 4 -2.89 5.99 -20.70
N PHE A 5 -2.27 6.53 -19.64
CA PHE A 5 -2.77 6.47 -18.26
C PHE A 5 -4.17 7.06 -18.07
N ILE A 6 -4.40 8.29 -18.55
CA ILE A 6 -5.68 9.01 -18.36
C ILE A 6 -6.79 8.36 -19.17
N LEU A 7 -6.54 7.96 -20.42
CA LEU A 7 -7.53 7.29 -21.26
C LEU A 7 -8.00 5.97 -20.63
N LEU A 8 -7.08 5.19 -20.04
CA LEU A 8 -7.44 3.98 -19.31
C LEU A 8 -8.28 4.31 -18.06
N ALA A 9 -7.89 5.34 -17.31
CA ALA A 9 -8.62 5.76 -16.11
C ALA A 9 -10.04 6.26 -16.42
N GLU A 10 -10.21 7.03 -17.50
CA GLU A 10 -11.51 7.45 -18.03
C GLU A 10 -12.38 6.24 -18.36
N MET A 11 -11.84 5.29 -19.12
CA MET A 11 -12.55 4.06 -19.44
C MET A 11 -12.96 3.28 -18.17
N TYR A 12 -12.08 3.15 -17.19
CA TYR A 12 -12.41 2.46 -15.93
C TYR A 12 -13.50 3.16 -15.12
N VAL A 13 -13.52 4.49 -15.10
CA VAL A 13 -14.58 5.25 -14.44
C VAL A 13 -15.90 5.05 -15.17
N ASP A 14 -15.91 5.22 -16.50
CA ASP A 14 -17.13 5.21 -17.30
C ASP A 14 -17.77 3.82 -17.42
N THR A 15 -16.97 2.76 -17.39
CA THR A 15 -17.44 1.39 -17.69
C THR A 15 -17.68 0.54 -16.45
N ILE A 16 -16.82 0.64 -15.43
CA ILE A 16 -16.85 -0.25 -14.26
C ILE A 16 -16.97 0.50 -12.93
N ASN A 17 -17.16 1.82 -12.95
CA ASN A 17 -17.27 2.67 -11.77
C ASN A 17 -16.13 2.42 -10.77
N ASN A 18 -14.90 2.49 -11.27
CA ASN A 18 -13.72 2.12 -10.50
C ASN A 18 -13.64 2.88 -9.16
N ALA A 19 -13.58 2.15 -8.05
CA ALA A 19 -13.72 2.70 -6.70
C ALA A 19 -12.47 3.46 -6.21
N TRP A 20 -11.27 3.10 -6.70
CA TRP A 20 -10.03 3.83 -6.45
C TRP A 20 -9.01 3.55 -7.56
N ALA A 21 -8.07 4.46 -7.78
CA ALA A 21 -7.00 4.28 -8.75
C ALA A 21 -5.73 3.72 -8.07
N ALA A 22 -5.25 2.57 -8.53
CA ALA A 22 -3.95 2.04 -8.16
C ALA A 22 -2.86 2.62 -9.07
N ILE A 23 -1.99 3.47 -8.52
CA ILE A 23 -1.03 4.29 -9.28
C ILE A 23 0.41 3.96 -8.84
N PRO A 24 1.23 3.35 -9.71
CA PRO A 24 2.61 2.99 -9.42
C PRO A 24 3.62 4.10 -9.82
N LEU A 25 4.00 4.97 -8.89
CA LEU A 25 4.84 6.14 -9.11
C LEU A 25 6.21 5.83 -9.74
N PHE A 26 6.91 4.78 -9.31
CA PHE A 26 8.29 4.48 -9.76
C PHE A 26 8.40 3.36 -10.80
N TRP A 27 7.32 2.65 -11.11
CA TRP A 27 7.35 1.38 -11.87
C TRP A 27 6.61 1.47 -13.20
N PHE A 28 6.67 0.39 -13.99
CA PHE A 28 6.06 0.29 -15.32
C PHE A 28 6.62 1.28 -16.33
N ASN A 29 7.95 1.36 -16.39
CA ASN A 29 8.70 2.24 -17.27
C ASN A 29 9.95 1.51 -17.82
N GLN A 30 10.86 2.23 -18.46
CA GLN A 30 12.06 1.63 -19.05
C GLN A 30 12.96 0.94 -18.02
N MET A 31 12.97 1.38 -16.75
CA MET A 31 13.81 0.79 -15.70
C MET A 31 13.46 -0.69 -15.44
N ASP A 32 12.17 -1.03 -15.46
CA ASP A 32 11.69 -2.39 -15.27
C ASP A 32 11.22 -3.07 -16.57
N GLY A 33 11.48 -2.44 -17.72
CA GLY A 33 11.19 -2.95 -19.07
C GLY A 33 9.69 -3.04 -19.39
N ARG A 34 8.85 -2.25 -18.72
CA ARG A 34 7.38 -2.40 -18.74
C ARG A 34 6.62 -1.16 -19.20
N GLY A 35 7.31 -0.19 -19.82
CA GLY A 35 6.68 0.99 -20.40
C GLY A 35 7.64 1.77 -21.28
N ARG A 36 7.10 2.67 -22.11
CA ARG A 36 7.89 3.49 -23.04
C ARG A 36 8.64 4.66 -22.39
N TRP A 37 8.19 5.09 -21.22
CA TRP A 37 8.72 6.26 -20.52
C TRP A 37 10.05 5.97 -19.80
N ASP A 38 10.93 6.96 -19.71
CA ASP A 38 12.02 6.93 -18.74
C ASP A 38 11.47 7.09 -17.30
N LEU A 39 12.31 6.92 -16.28
CA LEU A 39 11.86 7.02 -14.88
C LEU A 39 11.23 8.39 -14.57
N GLU A 40 11.91 9.47 -14.98
CA GLU A 40 11.45 10.82 -14.67
C GLU A 40 10.12 11.14 -15.39
N GLY A 41 10.04 10.84 -16.69
CA GLY A 41 8.82 10.98 -17.47
C GLY A 41 7.68 10.14 -16.90
N SER A 42 7.95 8.90 -16.50
CA SER A 42 6.98 8.04 -15.83
C SER A 42 6.43 8.69 -14.56
N ILE A 43 7.30 9.20 -13.68
CA ILE A 43 6.87 9.88 -12.44
C ILE A 43 5.95 11.07 -12.77
N ARG A 44 6.31 11.90 -13.76
CA ARG A 44 5.50 13.05 -14.18
C ARG A 44 4.13 12.65 -14.71
N GLU A 45 4.04 11.59 -15.50
CA GLU A 45 2.76 11.09 -15.99
C GLU A 45 1.88 10.49 -14.88
N HIS A 46 2.47 9.77 -13.93
CA HIS A 46 1.71 9.27 -12.77
C HIS A 46 1.22 10.40 -11.86
N GLN A 47 2.00 11.48 -11.70
CA GLN A 47 1.55 12.70 -10.99
C GLN A 47 0.38 13.38 -11.71
N LYS A 48 0.39 13.46 -13.04
CA LYS A 48 -0.75 13.95 -13.82
C LYS A 48 -1.99 13.08 -13.62
N LEU A 49 -1.82 11.76 -13.60
CA LEU A 49 -2.92 10.84 -13.31
C LEU A 49 -3.47 11.04 -11.88
N MET A 50 -2.60 11.19 -10.88
CA MET A 50 -3.03 11.51 -9.50
C MET A 50 -3.83 12.82 -9.44
N ALA A 51 -3.39 13.85 -10.17
CA ALA A 51 -4.10 15.13 -10.22
C ALA A 51 -5.46 15.01 -10.91
N TRP A 52 -5.54 14.23 -11.99
CA TRP A 52 -6.78 13.92 -12.66
C TRP A 52 -7.76 13.18 -11.73
N CYS A 53 -7.28 12.23 -10.91
CA CYS A 53 -8.06 11.54 -9.89
C CYS A 53 -8.53 12.51 -8.79
N GLY A 54 -7.63 13.38 -8.30
CA GLY A 54 -7.93 14.39 -7.28
C GLY A 54 -9.04 15.35 -7.68
N GLN A 55 -9.03 15.83 -8.93
CA GLN A 55 -10.09 16.68 -9.49
C GLN A 55 -11.47 16.01 -9.54
N ARG A 56 -11.51 14.68 -9.49
CA ARG A 56 -12.73 13.87 -9.61
C ARG A 56 -13.12 13.19 -8.30
N ASN A 57 -12.42 13.49 -7.20
CA ASN A 57 -12.60 12.83 -5.91
C ASN A 57 -12.46 11.30 -5.98
N ILE A 58 -11.57 10.81 -6.84
CA ILE A 58 -11.27 9.38 -6.95
C ILE A 58 -10.15 9.07 -5.94
N PRO A 59 -10.36 8.14 -4.98
CA PRO A 59 -9.30 7.74 -4.06
C PRO A 59 -8.10 7.17 -4.79
N VAL A 60 -6.90 7.39 -4.25
CA VAL A 60 -5.66 6.86 -4.84
C VAL A 60 -4.97 5.91 -3.87
N GLU A 61 -4.59 4.77 -4.40
CA GLU A 61 -3.74 3.79 -3.77
C GLU A 61 -2.39 3.79 -4.49
N ALA A 62 -1.29 3.86 -3.74
CA ALA A 62 0.05 3.77 -4.32
C ALA A 62 0.82 2.59 -3.69
N ASN A 63 1.39 1.76 -4.55
CA ASN A 63 1.96 0.46 -4.24
C ASN A 63 3.49 0.50 -4.05
N GLU A 64 4.12 1.68 -4.04
CA GLU A 64 5.58 1.81 -4.11
C GLU A 64 6.35 0.97 -3.10
N PRO A 65 6.00 0.99 -1.80
CA PRO A 65 6.78 0.27 -0.78
C PRO A 65 6.95 -1.19 -1.12
N HIS A 66 5.87 -1.80 -1.60
CA HIS A 66 5.78 -3.22 -1.85
C HIS A 66 6.60 -3.67 -3.04
N HIS A 67 6.65 -2.86 -4.10
CA HIS A 67 7.50 -3.16 -5.24
C HIS A 67 9.00 -3.16 -4.88
N TRP A 68 9.42 -2.29 -3.95
CA TRP A 68 10.77 -2.30 -3.38
C TRP A 68 10.98 -3.49 -2.44
N GLY A 69 10.04 -3.72 -1.52
CA GLY A 69 10.09 -4.84 -0.58
C GLY A 69 10.17 -6.20 -1.27
N MET A 70 9.45 -6.41 -2.38
CA MET A 70 9.51 -7.65 -3.17
C MET A 70 10.82 -7.84 -3.93
N ARG A 71 11.74 -6.86 -3.91
CA ARG A 71 13.08 -6.91 -4.51
C ARG A 71 14.19 -6.78 -3.46
N ASP A 72 13.88 -7.17 -2.23
CA ASP A 72 14.82 -7.19 -1.10
C ASP A 72 15.45 -5.84 -0.78
N ALA A 73 14.76 -4.74 -1.09
CA ALA A 73 15.17 -3.42 -0.63
C ALA A 73 15.11 -3.34 0.90
N SER A 74 15.95 -2.48 1.49
CA SER A 74 15.96 -2.28 2.94
C SER A 74 14.63 -1.72 3.45
N ASP A 75 14.30 -1.99 4.72
CA ASP A 75 13.09 -1.43 5.35
C ASP A 75 13.08 0.11 5.32
N VAL A 76 14.25 0.75 5.32
CA VAL A 76 14.36 2.21 5.14
C VAL A 76 13.81 2.64 3.78
N ILE A 77 14.17 1.96 2.68
CA ILE A 77 13.63 2.26 1.35
C ILE A 77 12.13 2.01 1.32
N PHE A 78 11.66 0.91 1.90
CA PHE A 78 10.24 0.58 1.99
C PHE A 78 9.43 1.69 2.67
N VAL A 79 9.90 2.13 3.85
CA VAL A 79 9.24 3.16 4.65
C VAL A 79 9.30 4.53 3.97
N VAL A 80 10.46 4.94 3.43
CA VAL A 80 10.61 6.23 2.74
C VAL A 80 9.77 6.30 1.47
N THR A 81 9.69 5.21 0.71
CA THR A 81 8.88 5.19 -0.52
C THR A 81 7.39 5.27 -0.20
N ALA A 82 6.94 4.75 0.96
CA ALA A 82 5.55 4.93 1.42
C ALA A 82 5.23 6.41 1.69
N TYR A 83 6.17 7.12 2.32
CA TYR A 83 6.05 8.56 2.53
C TYR A 83 5.98 9.32 1.21
N LEU A 84 6.88 9.02 0.27
CA LEU A 84 6.90 9.68 -1.05
C LEU A 84 5.60 9.44 -1.81
N SER A 85 5.03 8.24 -1.74
CA SER A 85 3.71 7.94 -2.32
C SER A 85 2.60 8.82 -1.76
N ALA A 86 2.46 8.86 -0.44
CA ALA A 86 1.44 9.66 0.25
C ALA A 86 1.64 11.16 -0.02
N TYR A 87 2.89 11.62 0.00
CA TYR A 87 3.25 13.01 -0.28
C TYR A 87 2.84 13.42 -1.70
N ASN A 88 3.12 12.58 -2.71
CA ASN A 88 2.76 12.88 -4.10
C ASN A 88 1.24 12.89 -4.31
N ALA A 89 0.52 11.93 -3.73
CA ALA A 89 -0.95 11.93 -3.79
C ALA A 89 -1.53 13.22 -3.20
N ARG A 90 -1.06 13.63 -2.02
CA ARG A 90 -1.44 14.89 -1.38
C ARG A 90 -1.10 16.10 -2.24
N ALA A 91 0.12 16.17 -2.76
CA ALA A 91 0.57 17.30 -3.59
C ALA A 91 -0.23 17.40 -4.89
N ALA A 92 -0.73 16.28 -5.41
CA ALA A 92 -1.59 16.22 -6.59
C ALA A 92 -3.06 16.56 -6.30
N GLY A 93 -3.45 16.79 -5.05
CA GLY A 93 -4.82 17.13 -4.67
C GLY A 93 -5.78 15.93 -4.55
N VAL A 94 -5.25 14.72 -4.40
CA VAL A 94 -6.05 13.56 -3.96
C VAL A 94 -6.63 13.86 -2.58
N GLN A 95 -7.88 13.49 -2.31
CA GLN A 95 -8.50 13.70 -0.99
C GLN A 95 -8.51 12.45 -0.12
N ASP A 96 -8.71 11.27 -0.71
CA ASP A 96 -8.69 10.00 -0.01
C ASP A 96 -7.52 9.15 -0.52
N TYR A 97 -6.49 8.98 0.33
CA TYR A 97 -5.32 8.16 0.04
C TYR A 97 -5.39 6.83 0.77
N ILE A 98 -5.17 5.72 0.05
CA ILE A 98 -5.17 4.37 0.60
C ILE A 98 -3.72 3.94 0.86
N ALA A 99 -3.34 3.92 2.13
CA ALA A 99 -2.06 3.40 2.58
C ALA A 99 -2.15 1.88 2.76
N GLN A 100 -1.50 1.16 1.84
CA GLN A 100 -1.45 -0.29 1.87
C GLN A 100 -0.39 -0.79 2.86
N MET A 101 -0.82 -1.70 3.73
CA MET A 101 0.01 -2.37 4.72
C MET A 101 0.10 -3.84 4.34
N MET A 102 0.99 -4.14 3.40
CA MET A 102 1.29 -5.51 2.97
C MET A 102 2.30 -6.14 3.92
N PHE A 103 1.83 -7.13 4.67
CA PHE A 103 2.66 -7.91 5.59
C PHE A 103 3.49 -8.95 4.83
N ASN A 104 4.58 -9.42 5.44
CA ASN A 104 5.53 -10.42 4.97
C ASN A 104 6.12 -10.06 3.60
N SER A 105 6.56 -8.81 3.47
CA SER A 105 7.13 -8.26 2.23
C SER A 105 8.41 -7.44 2.50
N PRO A 106 9.61 -7.98 2.22
CA PRO A 106 9.90 -9.30 1.65
C PRO A 106 9.55 -10.47 2.60
N PRO A 107 9.39 -11.69 2.05
CA PRO A 107 9.08 -12.87 2.85
C PRO A 107 10.19 -13.19 3.86
N GLY A 108 9.82 -13.66 5.05
CA GLY A 108 10.76 -14.11 6.07
C GLY A 108 11.07 -13.07 7.16
N HIS A 109 10.41 -11.91 7.14
CA HIS A 109 10.35 -11.02 8.30
C HIS A 109 9.71 -11.72 9.49
N SER A 110 10.18 -11.40 10.70
CA SER A 110 9.43 -11.78 11.91
C SER A 110 8.19 -10.90 12.05
N ASP A 111 7.13 -11.43 12.65
CA ASP A 111 5.87 -10.70 12.87
C ASP A 111 6.10 -9.34 13.56
N ALA A 112 7.04 -9.29 14.52
CA ALA A 112 7.39 -8.06 15.23
C ALA A 112 8.06 -7.01 14.32
N MET A 113 8.99 -7.43 13.46
CA MET A 113 9.66 -6.52 12.52
C MET A 113 8.71 -6.02 11.45
N ASP A 114 7.82 -6.89 10.99
CA ASP A 114 6.84 -6.54 9.96
C ASP A 114 5.79 -5.55 10.50
N LEU A 115 5.31 -5.76 11.73
CA LEU A 115 4.46 -4.79 12.43
C LEU A 115 5.20 -3.46 12.67
N ALA A 116 6.45 -3.51 13.13
CA ALA A 116 7.25 -2.30 13.36
C ALA A 116 7.41 -1.47 12.09
N LYS A 117 7.62 -2.11 10.94
CA LYS A 117 7.69 -1.44 9.63
C LYS A 117 6.38 -0.75 9.26
N MET A 118 5.23 -1.40 9.45
CA MET A 118 3.94 -0.79 9.17
C MET A 118 3.63 0.39 10.10
N LEU A 119 3.99 0.28 11.38
CA LEU A 119 3.88 1.39 12.34
C LEU A 119 4.79 2.56 11.95
N ALA A 120 6.03 2.29 11.54
CA ALA A 120 6.94 3.33 11.07
C ALA A 120 6.41 4.07 9.82
N ILE A 121 5.72 3.37 8.90
CA ILE A 121 5.02 4.02 7.79
C ILE A 121 3.94 4.96 8.32
N LEU A 122 3.07 4.47 9.22
CA LEU A 122 1.99 5.27 9.79
C LEU A 122 2.51 6.53 10.47
N ASP A 123 3.55 6.42 11.29
CA ASP A 123 4.17 7.56 11.98
C ASP A 123 4.69 8.62 11.00
N LEU A 124 5.21 8.21 9.83
CA LEU A 124 5.69 9.15 8.81
C LEU A 124 4.58 9.80 7.98
N ILE A 125 3.52 9.06 7.66
CA ILE A 125 2.47 9.57 6.76
C ILE A 125 1.33 10.27 7.52
N GLU A 126 1.07 9.93 8.78
CA GLU A 126 0.00 10.52 9.58
C GLU A 126 0.08 12.05 9.66
N PRO A 127 1.26 12.69 9.81
CA PRO A 127 1.41 14.15 9.75
C PRO A 127 1.03 14.80 8.41
N LEU A 128 0.90 14.03 7.33
CA LEU A 128 0.44 14.54 6.03
C LEU A 128 -1.08 14.78 6.00
N THR A 129 -1.83 14.17 6.92
CA THR A 129 -3.30 14.29 7.03
C THR A 129 -3.73 15.74 7.15
N ARG A 130 -4.82 16.10 6.46
CA ARG A 130 -5.45 17.43 6.49
C ARG A 130 -6.97 17.28 6.35
N PRO A 131 -7.78 18.34 6.59
CA PRO A 131 -9.22 18.28 6.33
C PRO A 131 -9.57 17.82 4.91
N ASP A 132 -8.71 18.11 3.94
CA ASP A 132 -8.80 17.75 2.51
C ASP A 132 -7.87 16.60 2.11
N PHE A 133 -7.27 15.87 3.07
CA PHE A 133 -6.42 14.71 2.80
C PHE A 133 -6.56 13.66 3.90
N ARG A 134 -7.37 12.64 3.67
CA ARG A 134 -7.60 11.49 4.57
C ARG A 134 -6.75 10.30 4.15
N ILE A 135 -6.15 9.64 5.14
CA ILE A 135 -5.40 8.40 4.96
C ILE A 135 -6.24 7.22 5.44
N TRP A 136 -6.58 6.33 4.53
CA TRP A 136 -7.21 5.04 4.80
C TRP A 136 -6.15 3.96 4.96
N ARG A 137 -6.33 3.08 5.94
CA ARG A 137 -5.39 1.98 6.23
C ARG A 137 -5.96 0.70 5.65
N GLN A 138 -5.25 0.06 4.74
CA GLN A 138 -5.68 -1.21 4.14
C GLN A 138 -4.64 -2.29 4.44
N THR A 139 -4.99 -3.27 5.28
CA THR A 139 -4.13 -4.43 5.53
C THR A 139 -4.28 -5.45 4.41
N ARG A 140 -3.16 -6.03 3.97
CA ARG A 140 -3.17 -7.10 2.96
C ARG A 140 -2.05 -8.11 3.20
N THR A 141 -2.29 -9.35 2.78
CA THR A 141 -1.29 -10.43 2.84
C THR A 141 -0.22 -10.24 1.77
N GLY A 142 1.04 -10.54 2.09
CA GLY A 142 2.13 -10.52 1.13
C GLY A 142 1.92 -11.53 0.01
N LEU A 143 2.01 -11.07 -1.24
CA LEU A 143 1.77 -11.90 -2.44
C LEU A 143 2.66 -13.14 -2.50
N LEU A 144 3.90 -13.05 -1.99
CA LEU A 144 4.87 -14.15 -1.95
C LEU A 144 4.66 -15.11 -0.76
N SER A 145 3.64 -14.88 0.07
CA SER A 145 3.39 -15.69 1.28
C SER A 145 2.47 -16.88 1.03
N TYR A 146 1.80 -16.92 -0.13
CA TYR A 146 0.88 -18.01 -0.44
C TYR A 146 1.67 -19.28 -0.78
N PRO A 147 1.43 -20.40 -0.07
CA PRO A 147 2.04 -21.66 -0.44
C PRO A 147 1.51 -22.14 -1.79
N LEU A 148 2.39 -22.76 -2.58
CA LEU A 148 2.03 -23.38 -3.86
C LEU A 148 1.13 -24.60 -3.67
N ASP A 149 1.27 -25.28 -2.53
CA ASP A 149 0.41 -26.37 -2.10
C ASP A 149 -0.92 -25.83 -1.54
N ILE A 150 -2.02 -26.30 -2.12
CA ILE A 150 -3.39 -25.89 -1.75
C ILE A 150 -3.72 -26.33 -0.31
N ASP A 151 -3.22 -27.48 0.14
CA ASP A 151 -3.51 -28.00 1.49
C ASP A 151 -2.74 -27.22 2.57
N ALA A 152 -1.58 -26.66 2.21
CA ALA A 152 -0.80 -25.79 3.10
C ALA A 152 -1.44 -24.39 3.30
N LYS A 153 -2.40 -23.97 2.46
CA LYS A 153 -3.03 -22.64 2.53
C LYS A 153 -3.82 -22.41 3.82
N LEU A 154 -4.33 -23.48 4.44
CA LEU A 154 -5.08 -23.43 5.69
C LEU A 154 -4.20 -23.53 6.94
N CYS A 155 -2.92 -23.92 6.79
CA CYS A 155 -2.05 -24.34 7.90
C CYS A 155 -0.92 -23.34 8.25
N ALA A 156 -0.86 -22.17 7.62
CA ALA A 156 0.09 -21.11 7.97
C ALA A 156 -0.08 -20.56 9.41
N GLU A 157 -1.10 -21.02 10.15
CA GLU A 157 -1.34 -20.71 11.56
C GLU A 157 -0.48 -21.49 12.57
N LYS A 158 0.38 -22.44 12.16
CA LYS A 158 1.27 -23.06 13.15
C LYS A 158 2.36 -22.05 13.56
N PRO A 159 2.36 -21.52 14.80
CA PRO A 159 3.39 -20.59 15.21
C PRO A 159 4.71 -21.35 15.14
N ARG A 160 5.65 -20.89 14.30
CA ARG A 160 7.04 -21.29 14.48
C ARG A 160 7.47 -20.71 15.81
N ARG A 161 7.45 -21.54 16.87
CA ARG A 161 8.01 -21.17 18.16
C ARG A 161 9.46 -20.76 17.92
N SER A 162 9.74 -19.47 18.08
CA SER A 162 11.11 -19.00 18.28
C SER A 162 11.68 -19.74 19.50
N PRO A 163 12.89 -20.33 19.41
CA PRO A 163 13.52 -20.98 20.57
C PRO A 163 13.86 -19.99 21.70
N TYR A 164 13.64 -18.69 21.51
CA TYR A 164 13.98 -17.62 22.47
C TYR A 164 12.78 -16.99 23.21
N SER A 165 11.55 -17.46 22.99
CA SER A 165 10.37 -16.87 23.66
C SER A 165 10.06 -17.57 25.00
N THR A 166 10.78 -17.22 26.06
CA THR A 166 10.31 -17.46 27.44
C THR A 166 9.13 -16.54 27.76
N ARG A 167 8.03 -17.12 28.21
CA ARG A 167 6.81 -16.44 28.68
C ARG A 167 7.12 -15.43 29.80
N ALA A 168 7.05 -14.14 29.50
CA ALA A 168 6.62 -13.11 30.45
C ALA A 168 6.31 -11.81 29.69
N GLY A 169 5.05 -11.32 29.76
CA GLY A 169 4.83 -9.87 29.75
C GLY A 169 4.21 -9.17 28.52
N LEU A 170 3.36 -9.80 27.70
CA LEU A 170 2.54 -9.05 26.72
C LEU A 170 1.06 -9.46 26.78
N LYS A 171 0.38 -9.07 27.87
CA LYS A 171 -1.05 -9.35 28.06
C LYS A 171 -1.93 -8.15 28.44
N PRO A 172 -1.52 -6.88 28.23
CA PRO A 172 -2.54 -5.84 28.10
C PRO A 172 -2.21 -4.77 27.04
N LEU A 173 -2.07 -5.16 25.77
CA LEU A 173 -2.01 -4.19 24.65
C LEU A 173 -2.96 -4.49 23.49
N MET A 174 -3.75 -5.57 23.57
CA MET A 174 -4.71 -5.97 22.53
C MET A 174 -6.18 -5.64 22.84
N GLU A 175 -6.50 -5.08 24.01
CA GLU A 175 -7.89 -4.78 24.39
C GLU A 175 -8.38 -3.37 23.95
N SER A 176 -7.56 -2.57 23.26
CA SER A 176 -7.94 -1.20 22.86
C SER A 176 -8.36 -1.02 21.40
N PHE A 177 -8.46 -2.08 20.59
CA PHE A 177 -8.93 -1.99 19.21
C PHE A 177 -10.37 -2.50 19.07
N ASN A 178 -11.33 -1.62 19.32
CA ASN A 178 -12.74 -1.87 19.04
C ASN A 178 -12.99 -1.69 17.53
N PHE A 179 -13.01 -2.81 16.79
CA PHE A 179 -13.46 -2.87 15.40
C PHE A 179 -14.99 -2.95 15.37
N THR A 180 -15.66 -1.80 15.40
CA THR A 180 -17.09 -1.70 15.03
C THR A 180 -17.42 -0.27 14.60
N SER A 181 -17.33 -0.02 13.29
CA SER A 181 -18.11 1.00 12.58
C SER A 181 -17.77 0.94 11.09
N ILE A 182 -18.36 -0.02 10.37
CA ILE A 182 -18.65 0.15 8.95
C ILE A 182 -20.15 0.37 8.91
N GLY A 183 -20.55 1.65 8.88
CA GLY A 183 -21.93 2.05 8.69
C GLY A 183 -22.42 1.60 7.32
N GLN A 184 -23.55 0.91 7.30
CA GLN A 184 -24.34 0.67 6.11
C GLN A 184 -24.73 2.02 5.49
N LEU A 185 -24.38 2.25 4.23
CA LEU A 185 -24.97 3.31 3.42
C LEU A 185 -26.29 2.78 2.83
N PRO A 186 -27.40 3.54 2.88
CA PRO A 186 -28.64 3.15 2.21
C PRO A 186 -28.53 3.36 0.69
N LEU A 187 -29.28 2.53 -0.04
CA LEU A 187 -29.51 2.54 -1.48
C LEU A 187 -30.02 3.89 -2.02
#